data_AF-A0AAE4VH09-F1
#
_entry.id   AF-A0AAE4VH09-F1
#
_cell.length_a   1.000
_cell.length_b   1.000
_cell.length_c   1.000
_cell.angle_alpha   90.00
_cell.angle_beta   90.00
_cell.angle_gamma   90.00
#
_symmetry.space_group_name_H-M   'P 1'
#
loop_
_entity.id
_entity.type
_entity.pdbx_description
1 polymer ?
#
loop_
_entity_poly.entity_id
_entity_poly.type
_entity_poly.pdbx_seq_one_letter_code
_entity_poly.pdbx_strand_id
1 'polypeptide(L)'
;MTAAGQICLPYGITTAERFEQFHDENPIVYVTLVRLAREWVRRTGRHKLGIGALTERARWEIAMATNSPDYKINNSFRAYYARLIMARCPDLADMFDLRTSEADEWITTYLQGATTP
;
A
#
# COMPACT_ATOMS: atom_id res chain seq x y z
N MET A 1 -5.23 -45.50 -8.52
CA MET A 1 -4.77 -44.69 -7.37
C MET A 1 -5.47 -43.34 -7.46
N THR A 2 -6.41 -43.13 -6.56
CA THR A 2 -7.32 -41.99 -6.43
C THR A 2 -6.59 -40.83 -5.76
N ALA A 3 -6.77 -39.60 -6.26
CA ALA A 3 -7.37 -38.48 -5.55
C ALA A 3 -7.01 -37.15 -6.24
N ALA A 4 -8.04 -36.34 -6.42
CA ALA A 4 -8.08 -35.06 -7.11
C ALA A 4 -7.14 -34.00 -6.51
N GLY A 5 -6.51 -33.23 -7.41
CA GLY A 5 -6.04 -31.88 -7.15
C GLY A 5 -6.81 -30.94 -8.07
N GLN A 6 -7.89 -30.38 -7.54
CA GLN A 6 -8.89 -29.58 -8.20
C GLN A 6 -8.29 -28.37 -8.96
N ILE A 7 -8.27 -28.39 -10.29
CA ILE A 7 -8.07 -27.16 -11.08
C ILE A 7 -9.42 -26.43 -11.06
N CYS A 8 -9.60 -25.56 -10.08
CA CYS A 8 -10.65 -24.55 -10.09
C CYS A 8 -10.11 -23.33 -10.85
N LEU A 9 -10.47 -23.16 -12.12
CA LEU A 9 -10.42 -21.84 -12.79
C LEU A 9 -11.80 -21.21 -12.59
N PRO A 10 -11.92 -19.97 -12.09
CA PRO A 10 -11.67 -18.79 -12.95
C PRO A 10 -11.26 -17.54 -12.15
N TYR A 11 -10.00 -17.12 -12.15
CA TYR A 11 -9.59 -16.07 -11.20
C TYR A 11 -9.41 -14.71 -11.89
N GLY A 12 -10.35 -13.79 -11.67
CA GLY A 12 -10.13 -12.38 -11.97
C GLY A 12 -9.03 -11.82 -11.07
N ILE A 13 -8.27 -10.83 -11.56
CA ILE A 13 -7.11 -10.23 -10.87
C ILE A 13 -7.42 -9.98 -9.37
N THR A 14 -6.57 -10.51 -8.48
CA THR A 14 -6.63 -10.36 -7.01
C THR A 14 -6.53 -8.87 -6.61
N THR A 15 -6.91 -8.53 -5.37
CA THR A 15 -6.69 -7.17 -4.84
C THR A 15 -5.20 -6.82 -4.81
N ALA A 16 -4.33 -7.78 -4.48
CA ALA A 16 -2.89 -7.63 -4.45
C ALA A 16 -2.31 -7.29 -5.84
N GLU A 17 -2.65 -8.06 -6.87
CA GLU A 17 -2.19 -7.79 -8.24
C GLU A 17 -2.73 -6.44 -8.77
N ARG A 18 -3.99 -6.09 -8.46
CA ARG A 18 -4.53 -4.76 -8.79
C ARG A 18 -3.81 -3.64 -8.06
N PHE A 19 -3.40 -3.88 -6.81
CA PHE A 19 -2.62 -2.94 -6.03
C PHE A 19 -1.24 -2.74 -6.65
N GLU A 20 -0.54 -3.82 -7.00
CA GLU A 20 0.79 -3.77 -7.63
C GLU A 20 0.73 -3.02 -8.96
N GLN A 21 -0.21 -3.38 -9.84
CA GLN A 21 -0.43 -2.64 -11.10
C GLN A 21 -0.68 -1.15 -10.84
N PHE A 22 -1.58 -0.81 -9.91
CA PHE A 22 -1.85 0.58 -9.57
C PHE A 22 -0.61 1.29 -8.99
N HIS A 23 0.18 0.62 -8.16
CA HIS A 23 1.39 1.16 -7.56
C HIS A 23 2.44 1.48 -8.62
N ASP A 24 2.63 0.59 -9.57
CA ASP A 24 3.60 0.72 -10.66
C ASP A 24 3.19 1.81 -11.66
N GLU A 25 1.90 1.91 -11.99
CA GLU A 25 1.36 2.97 -12.84
C GLU A 25 1.38 4.35 -12.16
N ASN A 26 1.35 4.41 -10.83
CA ASN A 26 1.18 5.65 -10.06
C ASN A 26 2.25 5.83 -8.95
N PRO A 27 3.55 5.90 -9.30
CA PRO A 27 4.64 5.97 -8.32
C PRO A 27 4.55 7.22 -7.43
N ILE A 28 3.95 8.31 -7.93
CA ILE A 28 3.74 9.55 -7.19
C ILE A 28 2.92 9.36 -5.91
N VAL A 29 1.98 8.40 -5.90
CA VAL A 29 1.14 8.11 -4.73
C VAL A 29 2.02 7.65 -3.57
N TYR A 30 2.90 6.68 -3.82
CA TYR A 30 3.80 6.16 -2.80
C TYR A 30 4.77 7.22 -2.28
N VAL A 31 5.39 7.98 -3.20
CA VAL A 31 6.32 9.07 -2.83
C VAL A 31 5.63 10.12 -1.95
N THR A 32 4.40 10.50 -2.32
CA THR A 32 3.61 11.47 -1.56
C THR A 32 3.26 10.95 -0.17
N LEU A 33 2.83 9.69 -0.06
CA LEU A 33 2.52 9.06 1.21
C LEU A 33 3.74 8.98 2.14
N VAL A 34 4.91 8.56 1.65
CA VAL A 34 6.15 8.50 2.44
C VAL A 34 6.57 9.89 2.92
N ARG A 35 6.47 10.90 2.04
CA ARG A 35 6.79 12.28 2.38
C ARG A 35 5.90 12.81 3.51
N LEU A 36 4.59 12.65 3.38
CA LEU A 36 3.60 13.06 4.37
C LEU A 36 3.76 12.30 5.69
N ALA A 37 4.08 11.00 5.61
CA ALA A 37 4.35 10.16 6.76
C ALA A 37 5.54 10.67 7.59
N ARG A 38 6.66 10.97 6.92
CA ARG A 38 7.85 11.55 7.55
C ARG A 38 7.59 12.95 8.12
N GLU A 39 6.79 13.75 7.43
CA GLU A 39 6.38 15.07 7.92
C GLU A 39 5.56 14.96 9.21
N TRP A 40 4.59 14.05 9.26
CA TRP A 40 3.82 13.78 10.46
C TRP A 40 4.70 13.38 11.65
N VAL A 41 5.64 12.45 11.41
CA VAL A 41 6.60 12.01 12.43
C VAL A 41 7.41 13.19 12.99
N ARG A 42 7.95 14.05 12.12
CA ARG A 42 8.72 15.23 12.52
C ARG A 42 7.89 16.23 13.33
N ARG A 43 6.63 16.45 12.94
CA ARG A 43 5.75 17.45 13.59
C ARG A 43 5.16 16.99 14.90
N THR A 44 4.86 15.70 15.04
CA THR A 44 4.16 15.17 16.21
C THR A 44 5.09 14.51 17.21
N GLY A 45 6.29 14.07 16.81
CA GLY A 45 7.13 13.23 17.66
C GLY A 45 6.70 11.76 17.60
N ARG A 46 6.39 11.26 16.40
CA ARG A 46 6.03 9.84 16.13
C ARG A 46 4.69 9.38 16.73
N HIS A 47 3.68 10.24 16.79
CA HIS A 47 2.33 9.78 17.14
C HIS A 47 1.79 8.81 16.10
N LYS A 48 1.08 7.77 16.55
CA LYS A 48 0.42 6.79 15.68
C LYS A 48 -0.60 7.49 14.78
N LEU A 49 -0.68 7.04 13.54
CA LEU A 49 -1.61 7.58 12.55
C LEU A 49 -2.31 6.44 11.81
N GLY A 50 -3.58 6.61 11.46
CA GLY A 50 -4.25 5.71 10.54
C GLY A 50 -3.87 6.01 9.10
N ILE A 51 -3.56 4.99 8.30
CA ILE A 51 -3.22 5.17 6.87
C ILE A 51 -4.32 5.90 6.08
N GLY A 52 -5.59 5.78 6.52
CA GLY A 52 -6.72 6.50 5.95
C GLY A 52 -6.49 8.02 5.88
N ALA A 53 -6.01 8.63 6.97
CA ALA A 53 -5.76 10.06 7.03
C ALA A 53 -4.68 10.51 6.03
N LEU A 54 -3.58 9.73 5.92
CA LEU A 54 -2.55 9.99 4.93
C LEU A 54 -3.09 9.85 3.51
N THR A 55 -3.90 8.83 3.23
CA THR A 55 -4.41 8.59 1.88
C THR A 55 -5.36 9.69 1.42
N GLU A 56 -6.20 10.25 2.30
CA GLU A 56 -7.02 11.41 1.95
C GLU A 56 -6.17 12.67 1.75
N ARG A 57 -5.17 12.89 2.60
CA ARG A 57 -4.24 14.01 2.45
C ARG A 57 -3.47 13.92 1.13
N ALA A 58 -2.96 12.75 0.78
CA ALA A 58 -2.25 12.50 -0.47
C ALA A 58 -3.15 12.69 -1.68
N ARG A 59 -4.41 12.21 -1.63
CA ARG A 59 -5.41 12.43 -2.68
C ARG A 59 -5.59 13.93 -2.94
N TRP A 60 -5.76 14.72 -1.88
CA TRP A 60 -5.90 16.17 -2.01
C TRP A 60 -4.65 16.80 -2.63
N GLU A 61 -3.43 16.42 -2.20
CA GLU A 61 -2.20 17.01 -2.75
C GLU A 61 -2.00 16.67 -4.23
N ILE A 62 -2.23 15.42 -4.60
CA ILE A 62 -2.08 14.97 -5.98
C ILE A 62 -3.12 15.66 -6.86
N ALA A 63 -4.38 15.80 -6.40
CA ALA A 63 -5.41 16.53 -7.14
C ALA A 63 -5.13 18.04 -7.27
N MET A 64 -4.38 18.63 -6.34
CA MET A 64 -3.93 20.03 -6.45
C MET A 64 -2.71 20.19 -7.37
N ALA A 65 -1.82 19.19 -7.38
CA ALA A 65 -0.60 19.21 -8.21
C ALA A 65 -0.86 18.77 -9.66
N THR A 66 -1.83 17.88 -9.85
CA THR A 66 -2.25 17.36 -11.15
C THR A 66 -3.69 17.81 -11.36
N ASN A 67 -3.97 18.56 -12.43
CA ASN A 67 -5.33 18.98 -12.79
C ASN A 67 -6.18 17.79 -13.30
N SER A 68 -5.88 16.59 -12.82
CA SER A 68 -6.40 15.28 -13.21
C SER A 68 -7.08 14.67 -11.99
N PRO A 69 -8.42 14.71 -11.91
CA PRO A 69 -9.17 14.17 -10.78
C PRO A 69 -9.15 12.64 -10.68
N ASP A 70 -8.51 11.94 -11.64
CA ASP A 70 -8.68 10.50 -11.83
C ASP A 70 -7.81 9.60 -10.93
N TYR A 71 -6.98 10.17 -10.04
CA TYR A 71 -6.23 9.37 -9.05
C TYR A 71 -7.14 8.86 -7.93
N LYS A 72 -7.99 7.87 -8.24
CA LYS A 72 -8.87 7.23 -7.26
C LYS A 72 -8.12 6.11 -6.54
N ILE A 73 -7.35 6.47 -5.52
CA ILE A 73 -6.78 5.50 -4.57
C ILE A 73 -7.94 4.68 -3.99
N ASN A 74 -7.97 3.38 -4.28
CA ASN A 74 -8.99 2.47 -3.77
C ASN A 74 -8.81 2.28 -2.25
N ASN A 75 -9.92 2.18 -1.51
CA ASN A 75 -9.88 1.95 -0.07
C ASN A 75 -9.19 0.63 0.30
N SER A 76 -9.32 -0.39 -0.53
CA SER A 76 -8.66 -1.68 -0.32
C SER A 76 -7.13 -1.56 -0.39
N PHE A 77 -6.58 -0.62 -1.17
CA PHE A 77 -5.15 -0.43 -1.35
C PHE A 77 -4.46 0.24 -0.16
N ARG A 78 -5.21 0.85 0.75
CA ARG A 78 -4.64 1.56 1.91
C ARG A 78 -3.88 0.60 2.82
N ALA A 79 -4.41 -0.61 3.03
CA ALA A 79 -3.77 -1.63 3.85
C ALA A 79 -2.40 -2.06 3.29
N TYR A 80 -2.31 -2.17 1.97
CA TYR A 80 -1.09 -2.50 1.23
C TYR A 80 -0.06 -1.38 1.35
N TYR A 81 -0.47 -0.13 1.10
CA TYR A 81 0.42 1.03 1.24
C TYR A 81 0.99 1.16 2.66
N ALA A 82 0.19 0.95 3.70
CA ALA A 82 0.67 1.04 5.08
C ALA A 82 1.83 0.06 5.34
N ARG A 83 1.66 -1.20 4.92
CA ARG A 83 2.65 -2.27 5.09
C ARG A 83 3.87 -2.06 4.20
N LEU A 84 3.68 -1.64 2.96
CA LEU A 84 4.76 -1.32 2.04
C LEU A 84 5.64 -0.18 2.57
N ILE A 85 5.02 0.86 3.15
CA ILE A 85 5.75 1.97 3.78
C ILE A 85 6.52 1.47 5.01
N MET A 86 5.87 0.75 5.93
CA MET A 86 6.55 0.22 7.13
C MET A 86 7.70 -0.72 6.79
N ALA A 87 7.56 -1.53 5.74
CA ALA A 87 8.58 -2.47 5.30
C ALA A 87 9.77 -1.79 4.60
N ARG A 88 9.52 -0.83 3.70
CA ARG A 88 10.59 -0.17 2.91
C ARG A 88 11.23 1.01 3.64
N CYS A 89 10.56 1.59 4.63
CA CYS A 89 11.04 2.75 5.38
C CYS A 89 11.20 2.39 6.86
N PRO A 90 12.39 1.93 7.31
CA PRO A 90 12.65 1.57 8.70
C PRO A 90 12.33 2.69 9.70
N ASP A 91 12.49 3.96 9.27
CA ASP A 91 12.14 5.14 10.07
C ASP A 91 10.62 5.24 10.37
N LEU A 92 9.79 4.58 9.56
CA LEU A 92 8.34 4.55 9.64
C LEU A 92 7.77 3.18 10.04
N ALA A 93 8.63 2.22 10.42
CA ALA A 93 8.26 0.81 10.62
C ALA A 93 7.13 0.56 11.64
N ASP A 94 6.90 1.50 12.56
CA ASP A 94 5.85 1.40 13.58
C ASP A 94 4.95 2.65 13.58
N MET A 95 4.79 3.28 12.42
CA MET A 95 4.03 4.53 12.32
C MET A 95 2.50 4.31 12.34
N PHE A 96 2.03 3.21 11.75
CA PHE A 96 0.60 3.01 11.52
C PHE A 96 -0.04 2.14 12.59
N ASP A 97 -1.27 2.48 12.97
CA ASP A 97 -2.16 1.59 13.70
C ASP A 97 -2.88 0.68 12.69
N LEU A 98 -2.46 -0.60 12.63
CA LEU A 98 -2.91 -1.56 11.64
C LEU A 98 -3.98 -2.49 12.21
N ARG A 99 -4.98 -2.79 11.38
CA ARG A 99 -5.86 -3.94 11.56
C ARG A 99 -5.40 -5.09 10.68
N THR A 100 -5.70 -6.32 11.09
CA THR A 100 -5.45 -7.54 10.31
C THR A 100 -6.05 -7.43 8.92
N SER A 101 -5.28 -7.82 7.90
CA SER A 101 -5.68 -7.74 6.50
C SER A 101 -4.91 -8.75 5.66
N GLU A 102 -5.45 -9.15 4.51
CA GLU A 102 -4.74 -9.92 3.46
C GLU A 102 -3.38 -9.29 3.07
N ALA A 103 -3.23 -7.98 3.27
CA ALA A 103 -1.98 -7.29 3.00
C ALA A 103 -0.81 -7.76 3.90
N ASP A 104 -1.08 -8.37 5.06
CA ASP A 104 -0.07 -8.96 5.96
C ASP A 104 0.66 -10.15 5.31
N GLU A 105 -0.09 -11.01 4.63
CA GLU A 105 0.48 -12.14 3.88
C GLU A 105 1.15 -11.63 2.60
N TRP A 106 0.49 -10.71 1.89
CA TRP A 106 1.01 -10.12 0.67
C TRP A 106 2.39 -9.49 0.84
N ILE A 107 2.61 -8.68 1.88
CA ILE A 107 3.89 -7.98 2.03
C ILE A 107 5.07 -8.96 2.20
N THR A 108 4.82 -10.12 2.81
CA THR A 108 5.83 -11.17 2.95
C THR A 108 6.23 -11.73 1.59
N THR A 109 5.23 -12.08 0.76
CA THR A 109 5.46 -12.59 -0.60
C THR A 109 6.08 -11.54 -1.51
N TYR A 110 5.61 -10.29 -1.43
CA TYR A 110 6.09 -9.17 -2.25
C TYR A 110 7.58 -8.88 -2.02
N LEU A 111 8.03 -8.88 -0.76
CA LEU A 111 9.45 -8.66 -0.43
C LEU A 111 10.33 -9.83 -0.85
N GLN A 112 9.82 -11.07 -0.80
CA GLN A 112 10.53 -12.24 -1.30
C GLN A 112 10.73 -12.19 -2.82
N GLY A 113 9.70 -11.79 -3.57
CA GLY A 113 9.77 -11.62 -5.03
C GLY A 113 10.72 -10.52 -5.50
N ALA A 114 10.81 -9.41 -4.75
CA ALA A 114 11.72 -8.29 -5.02
C ALA A 114 13.22 -8.63 -4.80
N THR A 115 13.52 -9.81 -4.23
CA THR A 115 14.90 -10.26 -3.95
C THR A 115 15.48 -11.11 -5.10
N THR A 116 14.81 -11.20 -6.25
CA THR A 116 15.32 -11.94 -7.41
C THR A 116 16.38 -11.11 -8.15
N PRO A 117 17.63 -11.60 -8.31
CA PRO A 117 18.77 -10.86 -8.86
C PRO A 117 18.69 -10.59 -10.37
#